data_AF-A0A7G2M979-F1
#
_entry.id   AF-A0A7G2M979-F1
#
_cell.length_a   1.000
_cell.length_b   1.000
_cell.length_c   1.000
_cell.angle_alpha   90.00
_cell.angle_beta   90.00
_cell.angle_gamma   90.00
#
_symmetry.space_group_name_H-M   'P 1'
#
loop_
_entity.id
_entity.type
_entity.pdbx_description
1 polymer ?
#
loop_
_entity_poly.entity_id
_entity_poly.type
_entity_poly.pdbx_seq_one_letter_code
_entity_poly.pdbx_strand_id
1 'polypeptide(L)'
;MARFLKNKQKSKGTAPGSLIFIGRQKMEDIKIRVVQYNKDELKILHPDFFSDIKSYLSDDHITWISLYGLHNTEYIKNMGEI
;
A
#
# COMPACT_ATOMS: atom_id res chain seq x y z
N MET A 1 17.26 5.16 -27.00
CA MET A 1 16.33 5.60 -25.95
C MET A 1 16.99 5.44 -24.60
N ALA A 2 17.20 6.53 -23.88
CA ALA A 2 17.78 6.47 -22.54
C ALA A 2 16.83 5.68 -21.62
N ARG A 3 17.30 4.54 -21.11
CA ARG A 3 16.66 3.88 -19.96
C ARG A 3 16.58 4.94 -18.86
N PHE A 4 15.37 5.32 -18.44
CA PHE A 4 15.19 6.20 -17.28
C PHE A 4 15.90 5.56 -16.08
N LEU A 5 17.14 5.99 -15.81
CA LEU A 5 17.90 5.57 -14.66
C LEU A 5 17.19 6.13 -13.44
N LYS A 6 16.41 5.29 -12.74
CA LYS A 6 15.81 5.68 -11.46
C LYS A 6 16.93 6.08 -10.50
N ASN A 7 16.81 7.26 -9.90
CA ASN A 7 17.80 7.75 -8.95
C ASN A 7 17.78 6.86 -7.69
N LYS A 8 18.85 6.06 -7.52
CA LYS A 8 19.04 5.15 -6.38
C LYS A 8 19.94 5.72 -5.28
N GLN A 9 20.27 7.02 -5.32
CA GLN A 9 21.16 7.62 -4.30
C GLN A 9 20.66 7.37 -2.88
N LYS A 10 19.34 7.47 -2.65
CA LYS A 10 18.73 7.27 -1.33
C LYS A 10 18.86 5.85 -0.77
N SER A 11 19.07 4.84 -1.61
CA SER A 11 19.20 3.44 -1.17
C SER A 11 20.65 2.98 -1.01
N LYS A 12 21.64 3.86 -1.22
CA LYS A 12 23.05 3.51 -1.07
C LYS A 12 23.46 3.64 0.40
N GLY A 13 24.13 2.61 0.93
CA GLY A 13 24.61 2.60 2.32
C GLY A 13 23.54 2.38 3.38
N THR A 14 22.28 2.15 2.98
CA THR A 14 21.19 1.85 3.89
C THR A 14 21.20 0.38 4.28
N ALA A 15 20.81 0.07 5.51
CA ALA A 15 20.73 -1.29 6.01
C ALA A 15 19.74 -2.14 5.18
N PRO A 16 19.97 -3.46 5.03
CA PRO A 16 18.98 -4.35 4.46
C PRO A 16 17.66 -4.27 5.24
N GLY A 17 16.53 -4.30 4.54
CA GLY A 17 15.20 -4.12 5.15
C GLY A 17 14.74 -2.66 5.30
N SER A 18 15.56 -1.68 4.92
CA SER A 18 15.14 -0.27 4.93
C SER A 18 14.02 -0.01 3.91
N LEU A 19 12.89 0.53 4.36
CA LEU A 19 11.77 0.96 3.52
C LEU A 19 12.09 2.29 2.84
N ILE A 20 12.43 2.25 1.56
CA ILE A 20 12.85 3.44 0.79
C ILE A 20 12.05 3.54 -0.50
N PHE A 21 11.32 4.64 -0.64
CA PHE A 21 10.64 4.96 -1.90
C PHE A 21 11.64 5.55 -2.92
N ILE A 22 11.85 4.84 -4.02
CA ILE A 22 12.74 5.22 -5.14
C ILE A 22 12.00 5.73 -6.38
N GLY A 23 10.68 5.87 -6.27
CA GLY A 23 9.82 6.32 -7.37
C GLY A 23 9.70 7.84 -7.45
N ARG A 24 8.97 8.31 -8.47
CA ARG A 24 8.42 9.66 -8.49
C ARG A 24 7.03 9.61 -7.87
N GLN A 25 6.76 10.45 -6.88
CA GLN A 25 5.43 10.62 -6.32
C GLN A 25 4.50 11.14 -7.44
N LYS A 26 3.38 10.44 -7.64
CA LYS A 26 2.38 10.79 -8.67
C LYS A 26 1.07 11.31 -8.08
N MET A 27 0.93 11.27 -6.76
CA MET A 27 -0.26 11.67 -6.03
C MET A 27 0.15 12.20 -4.66
N GLU A 28 -0.59 13.17 -4.15
CA GLU A 28 -0.33 13.78 -2.83
C GLU A 28 -0.75 12.82 -1.72
N ASP A 29 -2.01 12.39 -1.77
CA ASP A 29 -2.60 11.54 -0.75
C ASP A 29 -2.55 10.05 -1.11
N ILE A 30 -2.45 9.23 -0.07
CA ILE A 30 -2.58 7.79 -0.14
C ILE A 30 -4.06 7.46 -0.26
N LYS A 31 -4.40 6.45 -1.07
CA LYS A 31 -5.77 5.92 -1.13
C LYS A 31 -5.75 4.43 -0.88
N ILE A 32 -6.71 3.95 -0.10
CA ILE A 32 -6.93 2.54 0.12
C ILE A 32 -8.25 2.15 -0.53
N ARG A 33 -8.24 0.99 -1.17
CA ARG A 33 -9.45 0.35 -1.66
C ARG A 33 -9.47 -1.07 -1.14
N VAL A 34 -10.52 -1.40 -0.41
CA VAL A 34 -10.76 -2.75 0.09
C VAL A 34 -11.91 -3.34 -0.72
N VAL A 35 -11.69 -4.50 -1.32
CA VAL A 35 -12.71 -5.26 -2.04
C VAL A 35 -12.87 -6.59 -1.32
N GLN A 36 -14.02 -6.79 -0.69
CA GLN A 36 -14.38 -8.07 -0.10
C GLN A 36 -15.34 -8.79 -1.04
N TYR A 37 -15.09 -10.06 -1.28
CA TYR A 37 -15.97 -10.84 -2.14
C TYR A 37 -16.00 -12.30 -1.73
N ASN A 38 -17.13 -12.94 -1.97
CA ASN A 38 -17.29 -14.38 -1.91
C ASN A 38 -18.10 -14.82 -3.15
N LYS A 39 -18.73 -16.00 -3.09
CA LYS A 39 -19.53 -16.52 -4.20
C LYS A 39 -20.81 -15.71 -4.45
N ASP A 40 -21.33 -15.05 -3.42
CA ASP A 40 -22.70 -14.50 -3.40
C ASP A 40 -22.72 -12.97 -3.30
N GLU A 41 -21.67 -12.35 -2.74
CA GLU A 41 -21.60 -10.92 -2.46
C GLU A 41 -20.25 -10.30 -2.88
N LEU A 42 -20.32 -9.03 -3.31
CA LEU A 42 -19.17 -8.16 -3.58
C LEU A 42 -19.36 -6.83 -2.85
N LYS A 43 -18.42 -6.46 -1.98
CA LYS A 43 -18.39 -5.21 -1.22
C LYS A 43 -17.13 -4.44 -1.58
N ILE A 44 -17.30 -3.17 -1.94
CA ILE A 44 -16.21 -2.26 -2.28
C ILE A 44 -16.23 -1.12 -1.28
N LEU A 45 -15.12 -0.96 -0.56
CA LEU A 45 -14.95 0.00 0.52
C LEU A 45 -13.74 0.89 0.24
N HIS A 46 -13.87 2.15 0.63
CA HIS A 46 -12.81 3.16 0.51
C HIS A 46 -12.58 3.76 1.90
N PRO A 47 -11.84 3.05 2.77
CA PRO A 47 -11.58 3.56 4.11
C PRO A 47 -10.59 4.73 4.04
N ASP A 48 -10.92 5.80 4.78
CA ASP A 48 -10.05 6.97 4.94
C ASP A 48 -8.94 6.69 5.97
N PHE A 49 -9.17 5.76 6.90
CA PHE A 49 -8.26 5.47 8.01
C PHE A 49 -7.82 4.01 8.06
N PHE A 50 -6.58 3.83 8.48
CA PHE A 50 -5.90 2.54 8.62
C PHE A 50 -6.51 1.62 9.68
N SER A 51 -7.03 2.20 10.77
CA SER A 51 -7.59 1.47 11.91
C SER A 51 -8.66 0.47 11.50
N ASP A 52 -9.35 0.75 10.40
CA ASP A 52 -10.52 0.02 9.97
C ASP A 52 -10.16 -1.22 9.13
N ILE A 53 -8.91 -1.29 8.62
CA ILE A 53 -8.44 -2.41 7.78
C ILE A 53 -8.57 -3.76 8.51
N LYS A 54 -8.19 -3.80 9.79
CA LYS A 54 -8.32 -5.04 10.59
C LYS A 54 -9.78 -5.49 10.73
N SER A 55 -10.70 -4.54 10.81
CA SER A 55 -12.14 -4.82 10.90
C SER A 55 -12.71 -5.39 9.59
N TYR A 56 -12.04 -5.16 8.45
CA TYR A 56 -12.41 -5.73 7.16
C TYR A 56 -11.75 -7.09 6.90
N LEU A 57 -10.89 -7.59 7.79
CA LEU A 57 -10.41 -8.97 7.70
C LEU A 57 -11.49 -9.88 8.30
N SER A 58 -12.33 -10.44 7.43
CA SER A 58 -13.37 -11.41 7.81
C SER A 58 -13.00 -12.78 7.26
N ASP A 59 -13.19 -13.83 8.07
CA ASP A 59 -12.89 -15.21 7.67
C ASP A 59 -13.81 -15.73 6.55
N ASP A 60 -15.00 -15.14 6.39
CA ASP A 60 -16.02 -15.62 5.44
C ASP A 60 -15.88 -15.00 4.02
N HIS A 61 -15.06 -13.96 3.87
CA HIS A 61 -14.91 -13.25 2.60
C HIS A 61 -13.43 -13.12 2.20
N ILE A 62 -13.14 -13.32 0.92
CA ILE A 62 -11.82 -13.00 0.38
C ILE A 62 -11.69 -11.48 0.35
N THR A 63 -10.65 -10.96 1.00
CA THR A 63 -10.40 -9.52 1.11
C THR A 63 -9.19 -9.12 0.27
N TRP A 64 -9.42 -8.33 -0.78
CA TRP A 64 -8.39 -7.70 -1.59
C TRP A 64 -8.17 -6.26 -1.14
N ILE A 65 -6.98 -5.96 -0.63
CA ILE A 65 -6.59 -4.59 -0.25
C ILE A 65 -5.66 -4.02 -1.32
N SER A 66 -6.05 -2.91 -1.94
CA SER A 66 -5.24 -2.15 -2.88
C SER A 66 -4.79 -0.84 -2.25
N LEU A 67 -3.47 -0.66 -2.13
CA LEU A 67 -2.86 0.58 -1.66
C LEU A 67 -2.34 1.39 -2.85
N TYR A 68 -2.79 2.64 -2.94
CA TYR A 68 -2.31 3.62 -3.92
C TYR A 68 -1.52 4.71 -3.19
N GLY A 69 -0.39 5.13 -3.76
CA GLY A 69 0.46 6.15 -3.13
C GLY A 69 1.53 5.57 -2.22
N LEU A 70 2.44 4.77 -2.79
CA LEU A 70 3.52 4.09 -2.05
C LEU A 70 4.66 5.03 -1.61
N HIS A 71 4.51 6.34 -1.77
CA HIS A 71 5.53 7.33 -1.41
C HIS A 71 5.66 7.52 0.10
N ASN A 72 4.59 7.27 0.86
CA ASN A 72 4.62 7.32 2.31
C ASN A 72 5.09 5.96 2.88
N THR A 73 6.37 5.89 3.18
CA THR A 73 7.02 4.66 3.69
C THR A 73 6.61 4.31 5.11
N GLU A 74 6.26 5.29 5.94
CA GLU A 74 5.76 5.07 7.31
C GLU A 74 4.40 4.37 7.29
N TYR A 75 3.53 4.81 6.38
CA TYR A 75 2.23 4.17 6.18
C TYR A 75 2.35 2.70 5.72
N ILE A 76 3.28 2.43 4.79
CA ILE A 76 3.57 1.06 4.33
C ILE A 76 4.11 0.20 5.48
N LYS A 77 4.97 0.77 6.32
CA LYS A 77 5.52 0.05 7.49
C LYS A 77 4.39 -0.38 8.42
N ASN A 78 3.51 0.56 8.79
CA ASN A 78 2.39 0.29 9.67
C ASN A 78 1.47 -0.80 9.08
N MET A 79 1.25 -0.77 7.76
CA MET A 79 0.46 -1.81 7.07
C MET A 79 1.10 -3.19 7.08
N GLY A 80 2.44 -3.28 7.01
CA GLY A 80 3.15 -4.56 7.09
C GLY A 80 3.22 -5.17 8.49
N GLU A 81 2.90 -4.41 9.54
CA GLU A 81 2.85 -4.89 10.93
C GLU A 81 1.47 -5.44 11.35
N ILE A 82 0.47 -5.42 10.45
CA ILE A 82 -0.83 -6.11 10.63
C ILE A 82 -0.66 -7.60 10.36
#